data_AF-X1JU27-F1
#
_entry.id   AF-X1JU27-F1
#
_cell.length_a   1.000
_cell.length_b   1.000
_cell.length_c   1.000
_cell.angle_alpha   90.00
_cell.angle_beta   90.00
_cell.angle_gamma   90.00
#
_symmetry.space_group_name_H-M   'P 1'
#
loop_
_entity.id
_entity.type
_entity.pdbx_description
1 polymer ?
#
loop_
_entity_poly.entity_id
_entity_poly.type
_entity_poly.pdbx_seq_one_letter_code
_entity_poly.pdbx_strand_id
1 'polypeptide(L)'
;HPFLRPALKETLGVMVFQEQLSQAAMHLAGFDPAEADTLRKVVSKKHKEKKLRDFYTRFVQGASERGVSLEVIEDVWQMMMGFDGYSFCKPHSASYTLVAYKSAYLRAHYPAEFMASVISNGGGYYSTFGYISEARRMGLKILPPDINQSEIKYTGRNREIRVGLMQLKEFSREAQELIIHERSKNGPFTGFDDFLLRVGRHLHLQDVRIFIKAGCFDSIASDLSRPSLMWQALRFFGREHQEEKAPTLFSTPTDLSP
;
A
#
# COMPACT_ATOMS: atom_id res chain seq x y z
N HIS A 1 32.37 -12.78 26.67
CA HIS A 1 33.69 -13.27 26.21
C HIS A 1 34.11 -12.60 24.89
N PRO A 2 35.40 -12.24 24.68
CA PRO A 2 35.89 -11.65 23.42
C PRO A 2 35.58 -12.46 22.16
N PHE A 3 35.54 -13.79 22.26
CA PHE A 3 35.22 -14.68 21.13
C PHE A 3 33.83 -14.45 20.54
N LEU A 4 32.88 -13.90 21.29
CA LEU A 4 31.53 -13.62 20.78
C LEU A 4 31.42 -12.29 20.05
N ARG A 5 32.45 -11.43 20.11
CA ARG A 5 32.43 -10.11 19.49
C ARG A 5 32.15 -10.17 17.98
N PRO A 6 32.73 -11.10 17.19
CA PRO A 6 32.40 -11.21 15.77
C PRO A 6 30.91 -11.50 15.50
N ALA A 7 30.26 -12.30 16.36
CA ALA A 7 28.86 -12.69 16.21
C ALA A 7 27.86 -11.63 16.71
N LEU A 8 28.17 -10.99 17.84
CA LEU A 8 27.20 -10.17 18.58
C LEU A 8 27.46 -8.67 18.51
N LYS A 9 28.56 -8.21 17.88
CA LYS A 9 28.89 -6.77 17.80
C LYS A 9 27.78 -5.96 17.13
N GLU A 10 27.19 -6.51 16.07
CA GLU A 10 26.14 -5.81 15.30
C GLU A 10 24.83 -5.64 16.07
N THR A 11 24.57 -6.49 17.07
CA THR A 11 23.37 -6.47 17.91
C THR A 11 23.69 -6.05 19.34
N LEU A 12 24.81 -5.34 19.53
CA LEU A 12 25.23 -4.76 20.82
C LEU A 12 25.33 -5.79 21.96
N GLY A 13 25.72 -7.03 21.64
CA GLY A 13 25.88 -8.10 22.63
C GLY A 13 24.62 -8.94 22.86
N VAL A 14 23.50 -8.62 22.22
CA VAL A 14 22.25 -9.38 22.34
C VAL A 14 22.13 -10.39 21.19
N MET A 15 21.78 -11.64 21.46
CA MET A 15 21.44 -12.60 20.42
C MET A 15 20.04 -12.26 19.85
N VAL A 16 19.95 -12.01 18.54
CA VAL A 16 18.71 -11.60 17.83
C VAL A 16 18.45 -12.47 16.59
N PHE A 17 19.50 -13.05 16.01
CA PHE A 17 19.37 -13.85 14.79
C PHE A 17 19.70 -15.32 15.01
N GLN A 18 19.02 -16.18 14.26
CA GLN A 18 19.30 -17.62 14.25
C GLN A 18 20.74 -17.94 13.87
N GLU A 19 21.32 -17.15 12.96
CA GLU A 19 22.70 -17.26 12.51
C GLU A 19 23.71 -16.94 13.63
N GLN A 20 23.35 -16.07 14.59
CA GLN A 20 24.21 -15.72 15.72
C GLN A 20 24.37 -16.87 16.71
N LEU A 21 23.37 -17.73 16.84
CA LEU A 21 23.47 -18.96 17.64
C LEU A 21 24.54 -19.89 17.06
N SER A 22 24.48 -20.13 15.75
CA SER A 22 25.49 -20.95 15.07
C SER A 22 26.88 -20.31 15.16
N GLN A 23 27.00 -19.01 14.93
CA GLN A 23 28.28 -18.30 15.07
C GLN A 23 28.82 -18.33 16.51
N ALA A 24 27.98 -18.22 17.53
CA ALA A 24 28.39 -18.33 18.93
C ALA A 24 28.96 -19.71 19.25
N ALA A 25 28.31 -20.79 18.77
CA ALA A 25 28.81 -22.15 18.92
C ALA A 25 30.17 -22.37 18.24
N MET A 26 30.33 -21.85 17.02
CA MET A 26 31.61 -21.92 16.29
C MET A 26 32.71 -21.10 17.01
N HIS A 27 32.41 -19.85 17.37
CA HIS A 27 33.41 -18.95 17.92
C HIS A 27 33.79 -19.24 19.37
N LEU A 28 32.86 -19.72 20.20
CA LEU A 28 33.14 -20.03 21.61
C LEU A 28 33.59 -21.49 21.78
N ALA A 29 32.86 -22.45 21.20
CA ALA A 29 33.09 -23.88 21.43
C ALA A 29 33.81 -24.61 20.27
N GLY A 30 34.06 -23.93 19.15
CA GLY A 30 34.84 -24.51 18.05
C GLY A 30 34.08 -25.50 17.18
N PHE A 31 32.74 -25.47 17.22
CA PHE A 31 31.91 -26.31 16.35
C PHE A 31 32.19 -26.00 14.89
N ASP A 32 32.10 -27.02 14.03
CA ASP A 32 32.10 -26.79 12.59
C ASP A 32 30.75 -26.16 12.13
N PRO A 33 30.68 -25.62 10.90
CA PRO A 33 29.45 -25.00 10.40
C PRO A 33 28.24 -25.94 10.35
N ALA A 34 28.44 -27.23 10.07
CA ALA A 34 27.36 -28.22 9.96
C ALA A 34 26.80 -28.59 11.33
N GLU A 35 27.68 -28.73 12.32
CA GLU A 35 27.34 -28.97 13.72
C GLU A 35 26.59 -27.78 14.32
N ALA A 36 27.08 -26.57 14.07
CA ALA A 36 26.45 -25.34 14.53
C ALA A 36 25.06 -25.11 13.93
N ASP A 37 24.84 -25.45 12.66
CA ASP A 37 23.50 -25.42 12.04
C ASP A 37 22.61 -26.57 12.56
N THR A 38 23.18 -27.73 12.85
CA THR A 38 22.44 -28.84 13.47
C THR A 38 21.96 -28.47 14.87
N LEU A 39 22.82 -27.85 15.69
CA LEU A 39 22.44 -27.32 16.99
C LEU A 39 21.28 -26.31 16.86
N ARG A 40 21.41 -25.33 15.96
CA ARG A 40 20.35 -24.35 15.67
C ARG A 40 19.01 -25.03 15.34
N LYS A 41 19.03 -26.04 14.46
CA LYS A 41 17.83 -26.83 14.10
C LYS A 41 17.27 -27.64 15.27
N VAL A 42 18.11 -28.15 16.17
CA VAL A 42 17.69 -28.91 17.34
C VAL A 42 17.05 -28.00 18.38
N VAL A 43 17.59 -26.79 18.58
CA VAL A 43 17.03 -25.79 19.51
C VAL A 43 15.58 -25.46 19.17
N SER A 44 15.22 -25.40 17.88
CA SER A 44 13.85 -25.08 17.43
C SER A 44 12.88 -26.27 17.36
N LYS A 45 13.26 -27.49 17.79
CA LYS A 45 12.41 -28.70 17.71
C LYS A 45 11.73 -29.03 19.03
N LYS A 46 10.52 -29.62 18.95
CA LYS A 46 9.86 -30.25 20.11
C LYS A 46 10.61 -31.54 20.52
N HIS A 47 10.67 -31.85 21.83
CA HIS A 47 11.34 -33.04 22.40
C HIS A 47 12.85 -33.13 22.11
N LYS A 48 13.57 -32.05 22.44
CA LYS A 48 14.98 -31.82 22.10
C LYS A 48 15.97 -32.24 23.19
N GLU A 49 15.49 -32.71 24.33
CA GLU A 49 16.26 -32.85 25.58
C GLU A 49 17.45 -33.80 25.43
N LYS A 50 17.27 -34.94 24.75
CA LYS A 50 18.36 -35.92 24.55
C LYS A 50 19.48 -35.40 23.65
N LYS A 51 19.13 -34.73 22.56
CA LYS A 51 20.13 -34.19 21.61
C LYS A 51 20.83 -32.95 22.15
N LEU A 52 20.11 -32.10 22.90
CA LEU A 52 20.71 -30.93 23.53
C LEU A 52 21.75 -31.30 24.59
N ARG A 53 21.57 -32.39 25.33
CA ARG A 53 22.57 -32.87 26.30
C ARG A 53 23.90 -33.20 25.64
N ASP A 54 23.88 -33.87 24.49
CA ASP A 54 25.10 -34.17 23.73
C ASP A 54 25.79 -32.89 23.26
N PHE A 55 25.03 -31.97 22.66
CA PHE A 55 25.58 -30.68 22.25
C PHE A 55 26.10 -29.84 23.41
N TYR A 56 25.46 -29.87 24.57
CA TYR A 56 25.91 -29.16 25.76
C TYR A 56 27.27 -29.69 26.23
N THR A 57 27.42 -31.01 26.37
CA THR A 57 28.71 -31.62 26.76
C THR A 57 29.83 -31.20 25.82
N ARG A 58 29.57 -31.27 24.51
CA ARG A 58 30.54 -30.87 23.48
C ARG A 58 30.83 -29.38 23.49
N PHE A 59 29.82 -28.55 23.75
CA PHE A 59 29.96 -27.10 23.86
C PHE A 59 30.83 -26.72 25.05
N VAL A 60 30.56 -27.29 26.22
CA VAL A 60 31.34 -27.09 27.45
C VAL A 60 32.79 -27.54 27.24
N GLN A 61 33.00 -28.72 26.68
CA GLN A 61 34.33 -29.24 26.38
C GLN A 61 35.10 -28.30 25.44
N GLY A 62 34.53 -27.99 24.27
CA GLY A 62 35.20 -27.16 23.27
C GLY A 62 35.48 -25.73 23.73
N ALA A 63 34.60 -25.14 24.55
CA ALA A 63 34.85 -23.82 25.12
C ALA A 63 35.89 -23.85 26.24
N SER A 64 35.92 -24.91 27.06
CA SER A 64 36.91 -25.09 28.13
C SER A 64 38.32 -25.31 27.56
N GLU A 65 38.46 -26.12 26.50
CA GLU A 65 39.72 -26.32 25.77
C GLU A 65 40.29 -25.02 25.19
N ARG A 66 39.42 -24.02 24.98
CA ARG A 66 39.77 -22.68 24.48
C ARG A 66 39.93 -21.63 25.58
N GLY A 67 39.95 -22.06 26.85
CA GLY A 67 40.25 -21.21 28.00
C GLY A 67 39.08 -20.34 28.49
N VAL A 68 37.84 -20.67 28.14
CA VAL A 68 36.65 -19.94 28.61
C VAL A 68 36.25 -20.47 30.00
N SER A 69 35.94 -19.57 30.94
CA SER A 69 35.49 -19.97 32.28
C SER A 69 34.11 -20.62 32.23
N LEU A 70 33.85 -21.58 33.13
CA LEU A 70 32.58 -22.29 33.22
C LEU A 70 31.38 -21.34 33.39
N GLU A 71 31.53 -20.29 34.20
CA GLU A 71 30.51 -19.25 34.38
C GLU A 71 30.09 -18.61 33.04
N VAL A 72 31.07 -18.25 32.21
CA VAL A 72 30.82 -17.65 30.90
C VAL A 72 30.24 -18.68 29.91
N ILE A 73 30.66 -19.94 30.00
CA ILE A 73 30.11 -21.03 29.17
C ILE A 73 28.62 -21.21 29.48
N GLU A 74 28.25 -21.27 30.76
CA GLU A 74 26.87 -21.40 31.19
C GLU A 74 26.02 -20.21 30.74
N ASP A 75 26.49 -18.98 30.96
CA ASP A 75 25.77 -17.77 30.54
C ASP A 75 25.46 -17.78 29.04
N VAL A 76 26.44 -18.15 28.22
CA VAL A 76 26.28 -18.18 26.75
C VAL A 76 25.37 -19.32 26.34
N TRP A 77 25.48 -20.49 26.97
CA TRP A 77 24.59 -21.60 26.71
C TRP A 77 23.14 -21.25 27.07
N GLN A 78 22.91 -20.65 28.23
CA GLN A 78 21.58 -20.18 28.64
C GLN A 78 21.05 -19.12 27.68
N MET A 79 21.89 -18.18 27.23
CA MET A 79 21.51 -17.21 26.19
C MET A 79 21.07 -17.90 24.90
N MET A 80 21.79 -18.93 24.45
CA MET A 80 21.43 -19.71 23.27
C MET A 80 20.12 -20.51 23.46
N MET A 81 19.87 -21.04 24.66
CA MET A 81 18.67 -21.84 24.96
C MET A 81 17.42 -20.99 25.19
N GLY A 82 17.56 -19.82 25.82
CA GLY A 82 16.49 -18.83 25.99
C GLY A 82 16.01 -18.23 24.66
N PHE A 83 16.71 -18.55 23.57
CA PHE A 83 16.45 -18.04 22.23
C PHE A 83 15.44 -18.85 21.42
N ASP A 84 14.89 -19.93 21.98
CA ASP A 84 13.84 -20.72 21.35
C ASP A 84 12.53 -19.90 21.24
N GLY A 85 11.94 -19.88 20.04
CA GLY A 85 10.68 -19.17 19.75
C GLY A 85 10.78 -17.66 19.46
N TYR A 86 11.88 -16.98 19.81
CA TYR A 86 12.05 -15.52 19.60
C TYR A 86 13.15 -15.16 18.58
N SER A 87 13.77 -16.16 17.97
CA SER A 87 14.85 -15.98 16.99
C SER A 87 14.34 -15.59 15.60
N PHE A 88 14.98 -14.59 14.99
CA PHE A 88 14.68 -14.14 13.63
C PHE A 88 15.68 -14.67 12.61
N CYS A 89 15.22 -14.95 11.40
CA CYS A 89 16.10 -15.27 10.27
C CYS A 89 16.62 -13.97 9.66
N LYS A 90 17.93 -13.71 9.75
CA LYS A 90 18.50 -12.41 9.36
C LYS A 90 18.28 -12.05 7.88
N PRO A 91 18.47 -12.95 6.89
CA PRO A 91 18.19 -12.63 5.49
C PRO A 91 16.72 -12.25 5.25
N HIS A 92 15.79 -12.92 5.92
CA HIS A 92 14.36 -12.60 5.82
C HIS A 92 14.05 -11.23 6.44
N SER A 93 14.58 -10.94 7.63
CA SER A 93 14.43 -9.62 8.24
C SER A 93 15.05 -8.51 7.40
N ALA A 94 16.21 -8.73 6.80
CA ALA A 94 16.91 -7.76 5.97
C ALA A 94 16.12 -7.39 4.70
N SER A 95 15.52 -8.37 4.02
CA SER A 95 14.76 -8.11 2.78
C SER A 95 13.52 -7.25 3.03
N TYR A 96 12.76 -7.52 4.10
CA TYR A 96 11.62 -6.69 4.50
C TYR A 96 12.03 -5.31 5.01
N THR A 97 13.14 -5.23 5.77
CA THR A 97 13.68 -3.95 6.26
C THR A 97 14.05 -3.02 5.11
N LEU A 98 14.60 -3.55 4.01
CA LEU A 98 14.92 -2.75 2.83
C LEU A 98 13.67 -2.11 2.21
N VAL A 99 12.55 -2.84 2.14
CA VAL A 99 11.28 -2.31 1.64
C VAL A 99 10.72 -1.26 2.59
N ALA A 100 10.73 -1.52 3.90
CA ALA A 100 10.29 -0.57 4.92
C ALA A 100 11.11 0.73 4.87
N TYR A 101 12.44 0.63 4.73
CA TYR A 101 13.33 1.78 4.61
C TYR A 101 13.03 2.60 3.35
N LYS A 102 12.83 1.94 2.19
CA LYS A 102 12.43 2.63 0.95
C LYS A 102 11.10 3.36 1.10
N SER A 103 10.11 2.72 1.74
CA SER A 103 8.81 3.36 2.02
C SER A 103 8.95 4.55 2.95
N ALA A 104 9.76 4.44 4.01
CA ALA A 104 10.03 5.55 4.93
C ALA A 104 10.74 6.71 4.22
N TYR A 105 11.72 6.42 3.36
CA TYR A 105 12.41 7.41 2.54
C TYR A 105 11.44 8.15 1.61
N LEU A 106 10.59 7.42 0.88
CA LEU A 106 9.59 8.03 0.01
C LEU A 106 8.58 8.87 0.81
N ARG A 107 8.11 8.37 1.97
CA ARG A 107 7.23 9.14 2.84
C ARG A 107 7.88 10.42 3.37
N ALA A 108 9.18 10.41 3.65
CA ALA A 108 9.90 11.57 4.18
C ALA A 108 10.20 12.63 3.10
N HIS A 109 10.57 12.21 1.90
CA HIS A 109 11.04 13.11 0.84
C HIS A 109 9.99 13.43 -0.25
N TYR A 110 9.03 12.52 -0.47
CA TYR A 110 7.95 12.64 -1.46
C TYR A 110 6.60 12.25 -0.82
N PRO A 111 6.19 12.93 0.27
CA PRO A 111 5.05 12.52 1.08
C PRO A 111 3.73 12.51 0.29
N ALA A 112 3.51 13.48 -0.59
CA ALA A 112 2.29 13.58 -1.38
C ALA A 112 2.19 12.44 -2.40
N GLU A 113 3.24 12.24 -3.17
CA GLU A 113 3.37 11.19 -4.19
C GLU A 113 3.24 9.80 -3.56
N PHE A 114 3.91 9.60 -2.41
CA PHE A 114 3.86 8.33 -1.67
C PHE A 114 2.44 8.03 -1.18
N MET A 115 1.79 8.98 -0.50
CA MET A 115 0.44 8.79 0.03
C MET A 115 -0.59 8.59 -1.09
N ALA A 116 -0.49 9.36 -2.18
CA ALA A 116 -1.34 9.19 -3.36
C ALA A 116 -1.16 7.79 -3.98
N SER A 117 0.07 7.30 -4.08
CA SER A 117 0.38 5.96 -4.61
C SER A 117 -0.14 4.85 -3.70
N VAL A 118 0.02 4.97 -2.38
CA VAL A 118 -0.52 4.01 -1.40
C VAL A 118 -2.03 3.89 -1.54
N ILE A 119 -2.75 5.02 -1.58
CA ILE A 119 -4.21 5.03 -1.74
C ILE A 119 -4.61 4.42 -3.09
N SER A 120 -3.92 4.80 -4.17
CA SER A 120 -4.19 4.29 -5.52
C SER A 120 -3.96 2.79 -5.67
N ASN A 121 -3.08 2.22 -4.84
CA ASN A 121 -2.80 0.78 -4.82
C ASN A 121 -3.77 -0.02 -3.92
N GLY A 122 -4.87 0.59 -3.48
CA GLY A 122 -5.84 -0.05 -2.58
C GLY A 122 -5.45 0.03 -1.10
N GLY A 123 -4.36 0.73 -0.76
CA GLY A 123 -3.91 0.92 0.61
C GLY A 123 -3.24 -0.32 1.19
N GLY A 124 -3.77 -0.81 2.30
CA GLY A 124 -3.17 -1.88 3.09
C GLY A 124 -4.08 -2.20 4.27
N TYR A 125 -3.55 -2.16 5.48
CA TYR A 125 -4.32 -2.46 6.70
C TYR A 125 -5.46 -1.47 6.97
N TYR A 126 -5.26 -0.18 6.66
CA TYR A 126 -6.25 0.87 6.92
C TYR A 126 -7.14 1.17 5.72
N SER A 127 -8.33 1.74 5.98
CA SER A 127 -9.20 2.26 4.94
C SER A 127 -8.60 3.49 4.25
N THR A 128 -9.08 3.82 3.05
CA THR A 128 -8.70 5.05 2.33
C THR A 128 -8.86 6.30 3.18
N PHE A 129 -9.91 6.37 4.01
CA PHE A 129 -10.12 7.50 4.91
C PHE A 129 -9.01 7.61 5.97
N GLY A 130 -8.50 6.47 6.47
CA GLY A 130 -7.36 6.44 7.38
C GLY A 130 -6.12 7.06 6.76
N TYR A 131 -5.81 6.71 5.51
CA TYR A 131 -4.68 7.30 4.79
C TYR A 131 -4.87 8.79 4.49
N ILE A 132 -6.09 9.22 4.13
CA ILE A 132 -6.39 10.65 3.92
C ILE A 132 -6.23 11.45 5.22
N SER A 133 -6.69 10.88 6.34
CA SER A 133 -6.53 11.49 7.67
C SER A 133 -5.05 11.63 8.03
N GLU A 134 -4.25 10.60 7.77
CA GLU A 134 -2.80 10.64 8.00
C GLU A 134 -2.11 11.66 7.09
N ALA A 135 -2.47 11.73 5.82
CA ALA A 135 -1.94 12.74 4.91
C ALA A 135 -2.21 14.17 5.42
N ARG A 136 -3.40 14.42 5.98
CA ARG A 136 -3.71 15.71 6.63
C ARG A 136 -2.84 15.96 7.87
N ARG A 137 -2.61 14.95 8.72
CA ARG A 137 -1.72 15.04 9.89
C ARG A 137 -0.27 15.32 9.50
N MET A 138 0.17 14.80 8.37
CA MET A 138 1.47 15.11 7.75
C MET A 138 1.54 16.54 7.18
N GLY A 139 0.43 17.30 7.24
CA GLY A 139 0.30 18.66 6.72
C GLY A 139 0.15 18.72 5.20
N LEU A 140 -0.35 17.65 4.58
CA LEU A 140 -0.68 17.65 3.16
C LEU A 140 -2.09 18.19 2.95
N LYS A 141 -2.25 19.02 1.92
CA LYS A 141 -3.55 19.55 1.52
C LYS A 141 -4.24 18.53 0.60
N ILE A 142 -5.46 18.15 0.95
CA ILE A 142 -6.26 17.22 0.16
C ILE A 142 -7.19 18.03 -0.72
N LEU A 143 -6.96 17.96 -2.02
CA LEU A 143 -7.77 18.65 -3.01
C LEU A 143 -8.89 17.71 -3.48
N PRO A 144 -10.15 18.20 -3.58
CA PRO A 144 -11.28 17.40 -4.02
C PRO A 144 -11.09 16.89 -5.46
N PRO A 145 -11.87 15.91 -5.93
CA PRO A 145 -11.79 15.52 -7.33
C PRO A 145 -12.19 16.69 -8.24
N ASP A 146 -11.57 16.79 -9.41
CA ASP A 146 -11.78 17.87 -10.37
C ASP A 146 -11.79 17.30 -11.79
N ILE A 147 -12.77 17.68 -12.61
CA ILE A 147 -12.99 17.08 -13.93
C ILE A 147 -11.83 17.33 -14.91
N ASN A 148 -11.09 18.42 -14.74
CA ASN A 148 -9.97 18.81 -15.59
C ASN A 148 -8.60 18.41 -15.00
N GLN A 149 -8.48 18.34 -13.67
CA GLN A 149 -7.19 18.13 -13.00
C GLN A 149 -7.03 16.74 -12.37
N SER A 150 -8.10 16.02 -12.03
CA SER A 150 -7.99 14.69 -11.44
C SER A 150 -7.71 13.65 -12.52
N GLU A 151 -6.74 12.78 -12.25
CA GLU A 151 -6.56 11.53 -12.99
C GLU A 151 -7.46 10.44 -12.42
N ILE A 152 -7.49 9.26 -13.05
CA ILE A 152 -8.17 8.08 -12.50
C ILE A 152 -7.61 7.78 -11.10
N LYS A 153 -6.29 7.66 -10.99
CA LYS A 153 -5.59 7.42 -9.73
C LYS A 153 -5.42 8.71 -8.93
N TYR A 154 -5.20 8.58 -7.62
CA TYR A 154 -4.78 9.73 -6.81
C TYR A 154 -3.42 10.23 -7.32
N THR A 155 -3.26 11.54 -7.37
CA THR A 155 -1.99 12.17 -7.73
C THR A 155 -1.50 13.03 -6.58
N GLY A 156 -0.20 12.98 -6.33
CA GLY A 156 0.47 13.80 -5.34
C GLY A 156 1.50 14.68 -6.02
N ARG A 157 1.58 15.94 -5.62
CA ARG A 157 2.64 16.85 -6.05
C ARG A 157 2.92 17.87 -4.95
N ASN A 158 4.18 18.11 -4.65
CA ASN A 158 4.59 19.06 -3.61
C ASN A 158 3.96 18.69 -2.25
N ARG A 159 3.03 19.51 -1.74
CA ARG A 159 2.29 19.30 -0.50
C ARG A 159 0.78 19.09 -0.73
N GLU A 160 0.40 18.73 -1.94
CA GLU A 160 -1.00 18.56 -2.32
C GLU A 160 -1.26 17.15 -2.85
N ILE A 161 -2.37 16.55 -2.41
CA ILE A 161 -2.89 15.30 -2.97
C ILE A 161 -4.22 15.62 -3.62
N ARG A 162 -4.33 15.34 -4.92
CA ARG A 162 -5.59 15.41 -5.66
C ARG A 162 -6.29 14.06 -5.58
N VAL A 163 -7.54 14.08 -5.14
CA VAL A 163 -8.40 12.89 -5.15
C VAL A 163 -8.60 12.43 -6.59
N GLY A 164 -8.29 11.15 -6.85
CA GLY A 164 -8.51 10.54 -8.16
C GLY A 164 -9.97 10.18 -8.40
N LEU A 165 -10.38 10.12 -9.67
CA LEU A 165 -11.74 9.74 -10.06
C LEU A 165 -12.12 8.32 -9.59
N MET A 166 -11.12 7.44 -9.39
CA MET A 166 -11.31 6.10 -8.83
C MET A 166 -11.99 6.09 -7.45
N GLN A 167 -11.97 7.22 -6.73
CA GLN A 167 -12.63 7.33 -5.43
C GLN A 167 -14.16 7.28 -5.54
N LEU A 168 -14.70 7.58 -6.71
CA LEU A 168 -16.13 7.60 -7.01
C LEU A 168 -16.59 6.19 -7.39
N LYS A 169 -16.77 5.33 -6.38
CA LYS A 169 -17.00 3.87 -6.53
C LYS A 169 -18.25 3.47 -7.34
N GLU A 170 -19.23 4.36 -7.44
CA GLU A 170 -20.50 4.11 -8.13
C GLU A 170 -20.45 4.43 -9.63
N PHE A 171 -19.29 4.84 -10.14
CA PHE A 171 -19.11 5.27 -11.51
C PHE A 171 -18.30 4.26 -12.33
N SER A 172 -18.75 3.96 -13.55
CA SER A 172 -18.11 2.97 -14.42
C SER A 172 -16.70 3.39 -14.82
N ARG A 173 -15.82 2.40 -14.98
CA ARG A 173 -14.42 2.66 -15.34
C ARG A 173 -14.32 3.21 -16.76
N GLU A 174 -15.18 2.72 -17.64
CA GLU A 174 -15.34 3.11 -19.03
C GLU A 174 -15.60 4.61 -19.14
N ALA A 175 -16.44 5.13 -18.26
CA ALA A 175 -16.81 6.52 -18.28
C ALA A 175 -15.72 7.42 -17.65
N GLN A 176 -14.90 6.91 -16.71
CA GLN A 176 -13.67 7.61 -16.28
C GLN A 176 -12.69 7.71 -17.45
N GLU A 177 -12.47 6.61 -18.15
CA GLU A 177 -11.57 6.54 -19.30
C GLU A 177 -12.05 7.44 -20.46
N LEU A 178 -13.36 7.48 -20.72
CA LEU A 178 -13.98 8.39 -21.69
C LEU A 178 -13.65 9.85 -21.38
N ILE A 179 -13.84 10.28 -20.12
CA ILE A 179 -13.61 11.68 -19.71
C ILE A 179 -12.14 12.05 -19.88
N ILE A 180 -11.21 11.17 -19.47
CA ILE A 180 -9.78 11.38 -19.61
C ILE A 180 -9.38 11.44 -21.09
N HIS A 181 -9.88 10.51 -21.91
CA HIS A 181 -9.61 10.47 -23.34
C HIS A 181 -10.10 11.74 -24.02
N GLU A 182 -11.32 12.16 -23.72
CA GLU A 182 -11.95 13.29 -24.37
C GLU A 182 -11.25 14.61 -24.02
N ARG A 183 -10.88 14.83 -22.75
CA ARG A 183 -10.10 16.02 -22.38
C ARG A 183 -8.67 16.00 -22.91
N SER A 184 -8.06 14.81 -23.06
CA SER A 184 -6.73 14.67 -23.65
C SER A 184 -6.71 14.98 -25.13
N LYS A 185 -7.81 14.66 -25.84
CA LYS A 185 -7.92 14.85 -27.30
C LYS A 185 -8.34 16.28 -27.66
N ASN A 186 -9.36 16.80 -26.96
CA ASN A 186 -10.03 18.04 -27.33
C ASN A 186 -9.78 19.18 -26.32
N GLY A 187 -8.86 18.99 -25.36
CA GLY A 187 -8.50 19.98 -24.34
C GLY A 187 -9.44 19.98 -23.13
N PRO A 188 -9.14 20.80 -22.10
CA PRO A 188 -9.92 20.87 -20.88
C PRO A 188 -11.37 21.30 -21.15
N PHE A 189 -12.30 20.86 -20.31
CA PHE A 189 -13.68 21.33 -20.34
C PHE A 189 -13.74 22.80 -19.92
N THR A 190 -14.42 23.62 -20.70
CA THR A 190 -14.52 25.06 -20.44
C THR A 190 -15.66 25.43 -19.50
N GLY A 191 -16.67 24.56 -19.40
CA GLY A 191 -17.84 24.74 -18.55
C GLY A 191 -18.67 23.46 -18.45
N PHE A 192 -19.71 23.48 -17.63
CA PHE A 192 -20.57 22.31 -17.43
C PHE A 192 -21.36 21.92 -18.70
N ASP A 193 -21.82 22.91 -19.47
CA ASP A 193 -22.51 22.65 -20.75
C ASP A 193 -21.56 22.03 -21.79
N ASP A 194 -20.32 22.49 -21.87
CA ASP A 194 -19.27 21.91 -22.74
C ASP A 194 -19.01 20.44 -22.37
N PHE A 195 -18.94 20.13 -21.07
CA PHE A 195 -18.85 18.76 -20.59
C PHE A 195 -20.04 17.90 -21.05
N LEU A 196 -21.28 18.37 -20.84
CA LEU A 196 -22.48 17.63 -21.24
C LEU A 196 -22.54 17.41 -22.76
N LEU A 197 -22.18 18.40 -23.56
CA LEU A 197 -22.18 18.28 -25.02
C LEU A 197 -21.14 17.27 -25.53
N ARG A 198 -19.95 17.23 -24.91
CA ARG A 198 -18.83 16.38 -25.36
C ARG A 198 -18.95 14.93 -24.92
N VAL A 199 -19.39 14.69 -23.67
CA VAL A 199 -19.43 13.33 -23.11
C VAL A 199 -20.80 12.89 -22.61
N GLY A 200 -21.75 13.82 -22.40
CA GLY A 200 -23.03 13.52 -21.74
C GLY A 200 -23.84 12.40 -22.40
N ARG A 201 -23.82 12.30 -23.74
CA ARG A 201 -24.47 11.24 -24.53
C ARG A 201 -23.98 9.82 -24.23
N HIS A 202 -22.76 9.71 -23.72
CA HIS A 202 -22.10 8.44 -23.42
C HIS A 202 -22.05 8.16 -21.91
N LEU A 203 -22.67 9.02 -21.10
CA LEU A 203 -22.75 8.91 -19.66
C LEU A 203 -24.18 8.65 -19.22
N HIS A 204 -24.35 8.02 -18.06
CA HIS A 204 -25.66 7.98 -17.42
C HIS A 204 -25.88 9.24 -16.58
N LEU A 205 -27.14 9.65 -16.43
CA LEU A 205 -27.50 10.74 -15.52
C LEU A 205 -26.94 10.49 -14.10
N GLN A 206 -26.96 9.25 -13.61
CA GLN A 206 -26.44 8.88 -12.29
C GLN A 206 -24.95 9.26 -12.12
N ASP A 207 -24.15 9.08 -13.17
CA ASP A 207 -22.73 9.40 -13.19
C ASP A 207 -22.51 10.91 -13.01
N VAL A 208 -23.23 11.70 -13.81
CA VAL A 208 -23.19 13.16 -13.74
C VAL A 208 -23.64 13.64 -12.35
N ARG A 209 -24.64 12.99 -11.74
CA ARG A 209 -25.07 13.31 -10.37
C ARG A 209 -23.97 13.07 -9.34
N ILE A 210 -23.19 12.00 -9.48
CA ILE A 210 -22.06 11.70 -8.59
C ILE A 210 -20.99 12.78 -8.72
N PHE A 211 -20.63 13.17 -9.95
CA PHE A 211 -19.64 14.22 -10.18
C PHE A 211 -20.04 15.58 -9.61
N ILE A 212 -21.32 15.97 -9.78
CA ILE A 212 -21.86 17.21 -9.18
C ILE A 212 -21.75 17.16 -7.66
N LYS A 213 -22.16 16.04 -7.04
CA LYS A 213 -22.10 15.87 -5.58
C LYS A 213 -20.67 15.85 -5.04
N ALA A 214 -19.74 15.26 -5.79
CA ALA A 214 -18.33 15.18 -5.44
C ALA A 214 -17.57 16.50 -5.60
N GLY A 215 -18.16 17.50 -6.28
CA GLY A 215 -17.54 18.80 -6.53
C GLY A 215 -16.59 18.82 -7.72
N CYS A 216 -16.71 17.86 -8.65
CA CYS A 216 -15.82 17.75 -9.81
C CYS A 216 -15.87 18.97 -10.75
N PHE A 217 -16.96 19.73 -10.72
CA PHE A 217 -17.18 20.89 -11.60
C PHE A 217 -16.90 22.22 -10.91
N ASP A 218 -16.46 22.23 -9.64
CA ASP A 218 -16.28 23.46 -8.87
C ASP A 218 -15.28 24.44 -9.52
N SER A 219 -14.33 23.96 -10.35
CA SER A 219 -13.37 24.80 -11.07
C SER A 219 -13.89 25.42 -12.37
N ILE A 220 -14.92 24.82 -12.99
CA ILE A 220 -15.46 25.25 -14.29
C ILE A 220 -16.88 25.81 -14.22
N ALA A 221 -17.52 25.71 -13.05
CA ALA A 221 -18.86 26.18 -12.79
C ALA A 221 -18.94 26.89 -11.43
N SER A 222 -17.95 27.75 -11.16
CA SER A 222 -17.79 28.44 -9.86
C SER A 222 -18.96 29.39 -9.52
N ASP A 223 -19.70 29.83 -10.53
CA ASP A 223 -20.88 30.69 -10.45
C ASP A 223 -22.19 29.90 -10.25
N LEU A 224 -22.15 28.57 -10.42
CA LEU A 224 -23.33 27.72 -10.33
C LEU A 224 -23.34 26.91 -9.04
N SER A 225 -24.50 26.88 -8.39
CA SER A 225 -24.73 25.99 -7.26
C SER A 225 -24.87 24.54 -7.72
N ARG A 226 -24.52 23.57 -6.85
CA ARG A 226 -24.76 22.14 -7.13
C ARG A 226 -26.22 21.82 -7.53
N PRO A 227 -27.25 22.43 -6.91
CA PRO A 227 -28.62 22.33 -7.41
C PRO A 227 -28.81 22.86 -8.84
N SER A 228 -28.19 23.98 -9.20
CA SER A 228 -28.26 24.53 -10.56
C SER A 228 -27.68 23.57 -11.60
N LEU A 229 -26.52 22.98 -11.30
CA LEU A 229 -25.89 21.94 -12.13
C LEU A 229 -26.79 20.70 -12.27
N MET A 230 -27.46 20.30 -11.19
CA MET A 230 -28.41 19.20 -11.20
C MET A 230 -29.58 19.47 -12.15
N TRP A 231 -30.14 20.68 -12.13
CA TRP A 231 -31.22 21.07 -13.05
C TRP A 231 -30.77 21.07 -14.51
N GLN A 232 -29.57 21.58 -14.80
CA GLN A 232 -29.00 21.55 -16.15
C GLN A 232 -28.80 20.12 -16.64
N ALA A 233 -28.27 19.22 -15.80
CA ALA A 233 -28.14 17.81 -16.12
C ALA A 233 -29.50 17.17 -16.41
N LEU A 234 -30.49 17.35 -15.54
CA LEU A 234 -31.84 16.79 -15.74
C LEU A 234 -32.48 17.28 -17.04
N ARG A 235 -32.30 18.55 -17.40
CA ARG A 235 -32.79 19.11 -18.66
C ARG A 235 -32.10 18.47 -19.86
N PHE A 236 -30.79 18.27 -19.80
CA PHE A 236 -30.01 17.65 -20.88
C PHE A 236 -30.49 16.21 -21.14
N PHE A 237 -30.49 15.36 -20.12
CA PHE A 237 -30.90 13.95 -20.24
C PHE A 237 -32.40 13.78 -20.50
N GLY A 238 -33.23 14.74 -20.08
CA GLY A 238 -34.67 14.75 -20.35
C GLY A 238 -35.03 15.06 -21.81
N ARG A 239 -34.19 15.84 -22.53
CA ARG A 239 -34.38 16.14 -23.95
C ARG A 239 -34.09 14.94 -24.84
N GLU A 240 -33.06 14.17 -24.52
CA GLU A 240 -32.73 12.94 -25.25
C GLU A 240 -33.88 11.91 -25.18
N HIS A 241 -34.49 11.75 -24.01
CA HIS A 241 -35.66 10.88 -23.85
C HIS A 241 -36.89 11.34 -24.65
N GLN A 242 -36.98 12.63 -25.01
CA GLN A 242 -38.04 13.17 -25.85
C GLN A 242 -37.73 13.04 -27.34
N GLU A 243 -36.47 13.23 -27.75
CA GLU A 243 -36.04 13.07 -29.15
C GLU A 243 -36.07 11.60 -29.61
N GLU A 244 -35.79 10.63 -28.72
CA GLU A 244 -35.90 9.19 -29.03
C GLU A 244 -37.35 8.67 -29.05
N LYS A 245 -38.30 9.35 -28.40
CA LYS A 245 -39.68 8.87 -28.21
C LYS A 245 -40.76 9.65 -28.97
N ALA A 246 -40.42 10.69 -29.72
CA ALA A 246 -41.41 11.46 -30.46
C ALA A 246 -41.67 10.85 -31.85
N PRO A 247 -42.78 10.11 -32.07
CA PRO A 247 -43.29 9.99 -33.43
C PRO A 247 -43.66 11.40 -33.89
N THR A 248 -43.07 11.83 -35.00
CA THR A 248 -43.44 13.10 -35.62
C THR A 248 -44.92 13.06 -36.00
N LEU A 249 -45.62 14.20 -35.98
CA LEU A 249 -47.05 14.32 -36.32
C LEU A 249 -47.44 13.71 -37.69
N PHE A 250 -46.45 13.40 -38.54
CA PHE A 250 -46.57 12.83 -39.88
C PHE A 250 -45.94 11.44 -40.03
N SER A 251 -45.60 10.73 -38.94
CA SER A 251 -45.12 9.35 -39.07
C SER A 251 -46.28 8.46 -39.51
N THR A 252 -46.25 8.03 -40.77
CA THR A 252 -47.20 7.06 -41.34
C THR A 252 -47.09 5.71 -40.64
N PRO A 253 -48.21 5.01 -40.35
CA PRO A 253 -48.15 3.67 -39.77
C PRO A 253 -47.44 2.75 -40.73
N THR A 254 -46.41 2.04 -40.26
CA THR A 254 -45.77 0.96 -40.99
C THR A 254 -46.82 -0.12 -41.26
N ASP A 255 -46.96 -0.53 -42.53
CA ASP A 255 -47.93 -1.50 -43.03
C ASP A 255 -48.11 -2.70 -42.10
N LEU A 256 -49.35 -2.89 -41.63
CA LEU A 256 -49.82 -4.20 -41.20
C LEU A 256 -49.98 -5.05 -42.46
N SER A 257 -48.98 -5.87 -42.75
CA SER A 257 -49.14 -6.97 -43.71
C SER A 257 -49.74 -8.19 -43.00
N PRO A 258 -50.65 -8.93 -43.65
CA PRO A 258 -51.49 -9.96 -43.02
C PRO A 258 -50.75 -11.24 -42.62
#